data_AF-A0AAU9KK04-F1
#
_entry.id   AF-A0AAU9KK04-F1
#
_cell.length_a   1.000
_cell.length_b   1.000
_cell.length_c   1.000
_cell.angle_alpha   90.00
_cell.angle_beta   90.00
_cell.angle_gamma   90.00
#
_symmetry.space_group_name_H-M   'P 1'
#
loop_
_entity.id
_entity.type
_entity.pdbx_description
1 polymer ?
#
loop_
_entity_poly.entity_id
_entity_poly.type
_entity_poly.pdbx_seq_one_letter_code
_entity_poly.pdbx_strand_id
1 'polypeptide(L)'
;MLAAVTKSFTQVARAVKIHRVPLPSVQTFLFSTETLEKSSTEPLKRTKLKIPTKRAASLLQQLEAEAVAKASVGKNIENFKPGDSVEVQYLLSRTGGRVQRVKGVVLARRNRGTGSSFVIRNHIGGFGYEQKIFLHSPLLQSVKVLQEAFIHKGKKRVRRAKLFYLREKAPSFTTV
;
A
#
# COMPACT_ATOMS: atom_id res chain seq x y z
N MET A 1 2.94 -15.32 87.99
CA MET A 1 3.39 -16.11 86.82
C MET A 1 2.99 -15.30 85.58
N LEU A 2 3.80 -14.51 84.88
CA LEU A 2 5.22 -14.55 84.52
C LEU A 2 5.89 -13.17 84.69
N ALA A 3 7.18 -13.18 85.06
CA ALA A 3 8.15 -12.08 84.92
C ALA A 3 8.55 -11.92 83.42
N ALA A 4 9.05 -10.79 82.92
CA ALA A 4 10.39 -10.22 83.12
C ALA A 4 10.44 -8.88 82.33
N VAL A 5 10.89 -7.71 82.86
CA VAL A 5 12.29 -7.29 83.09
C VAL A 5 13.02 -7.14 81.72
N THR A 6 13.58 -6.00 81.27
CA THR A 6 14.41 -4.96 81.92
C THR A 6 14.62 -3.75 80.98
N LYS A 7 14.67 -2.55 81.56
CA LYS A 7 15.74 -1.50 81.53
C LYS A 7 16.59 -1.37 80.24
N SER A 8 17.05 -0.23 79.74
CA SER A 8 17.18 1.19 80.13
C SER A 8 18.27 1.70 79.18
N PHE A 9 18.30 2.97 78.77
CA PHE A 9 19.49 3.82 78.87
C PHE A 9 19.24 5.21 78.26
N THR A 10 19.97 6.14 78.84
CA THR A 10 19.82 7.59 78.85
C THR A 10 20.70 8.29 77.82
N GLN A 11 20.25 9.50 77.44
CA GLN A 11 20.98 10.72 77.03
C GLN A 11 22.08 10.66 75.95
N VAL A 12 22.12 11.69 75.10
CA VAL A 12 23.11 12.80 75.13
C VAL A 12 23.06 13.54 73.78
N ALA A 13 22.80 14.84 73.84
CA ALA A 13 22.99 15.76 72.72
C ALA A 13 24.48 16.04 72.50
N ARG A 14 24.93 16.11 71.24
CA ARG A 14 26.15 16.86 70.88
C ARG A 14 26.18 17.22 69.40
N ALA A 15 26.29 18.51 69.14
CA ALA A 15 26.46 19.10 67.83
C ALA A 15 27.92 19.49 67.56
N VAL A 16 28.27 19.51 66.27
CA VAL A 16 29.35 20.25 65.59
C VAL A 16 30.80 19.77 65.80
N LYS A 17 31.45 19.34 64.70
CA LYS A 17 32.54 20.07 64.01
C LYS A 17 33.08 19.20 62.85
N ILE A 18 32.90 19.63 61.59
CA ILE A 18 33.70 19.08 60.48
C ILE A 18 34.60 20.20 59.99
N HIS A 19 35.91 19.96 60.14
CA HIS A 19 36.99 20.87 59.82
C HIS A 19 37.22 20.97 58.30
N ARG A 20 37.51 22.19 57.82
CA ARG A 20 38.04 22.45 56.48
C ARG A 20 39.45 21.86 56.36
N VAL A 21 39.73 21.13 55.27
CA VAL A 21 41.05 20.58 54.92
C VAL A 21 41.28 20.82 53.40
N PRO A 22 42.51 21.15 52.96
CA PRO A 22 42.75 22.08 51.87
C PRO A 22 42.87 21.43 50.47
N LEU A 23 42.78 22.28 49.45
CA LEU A 23 42.99 21.95 48.03
C LEU A 23 44.46 21.55 47.75
N PRO A 24 44.73 20.50 46.97
CA PRO A 24 46.01 20.31 46.31
C PRO A 24 46.05 20.94 44.90
N SER A 25 47.19 21.56 44.62
CA SER A 25 47.58 22.29 43.42
C SER A 25 48.02 21.40 42.25
N VAL A 26 47.53 21.75 41.05
CA VAL A 26 48.14 21.69 39.71
C VAL A 26 49.02 20.49 39.35
N GLN A 27 48.51 19.65 38.42
CA GLN A 27 49.30 19.13 37.32
C GLN A 27 48.50 19.26 36.02
N THR A 28 48.96 20.16 35.15
CA THR A 28 48.55 20.27 33.76
C THR A 28 49.08 19.07 32.98
N PHE A 29 48.22 18.10 32.67
CA PHE A 29 48.52 17.11 31.65
C PHE A 29 47.85 17.54 30.34
N LEU A 30 48.71 17.94 29.40
CA LEU A 30 48.45 18.03 27.97
C LEU A 30 47.81 16.73 27.49
N PHE A 31 46.54 16.78 27.11
CA PHE A 31 45.92 15.74 26.29
C PHE A 31 45.48 16.38 24.97
N SER A 32 46.38 16.21 24.00
CA SER A 32 46.20 16.14 22.55
C SER A 32 45.05 16.92 21.90
N THR A 33 45.45 17.97 21.18
CA THR A 33 44.76 18.47 20.00
C THR A 33 44.78 17.39 18.90
N GLU A 34 43.76 16.54 18.84
CA GLU A 34 43.46 15.74 17.64
C GLU A 34 41.98 15.96 17.25
N THR A 35 41.82 16.96 16.38
CA THR A 35 40.92 16.95 15.21
C THR A 35 39.45 16.58 15.43
N LEU A 36 38.68 17.52 15.98
CA LEU A 36 37.27 17.71 15.61
C LEU A 36 37.17 18.31 14.19
N GLU A 37 37.53 17.56 13.15
CA GLU A 37 37.28 17.96 11.76
C GLU A 37 36.87 16.78 10.89
N LYS A 38 35.56 16.55 10.84
CA LYS A 38 34.73 16.50 9.63
C LYS A 38 33.31 16.06 10.01
N SER A 39 32.56 16.97 10.65
CA SER A 39 31.15 17.03 10.30
C SER A 39 31.12 17.59 8.89
N SER A 40 30.91 16.72 7.90
CA SER A 40 30.66 17.15 6.54
C SER A 40 29.44 18.07 6.56
N THR A 41 29.70 19.37 6.57
CA THR A 41 28.76 20.39 6.14
C THR A 41 28.62 20.20 4.63
N GLU A 42 28.00 19.09 4.24
CA GLU A 42 27.42 18.92 2.92
C GLU A 42 26.53 20.15 2.72
N PRO A 43 26.82 21.02 1.74
CA PRO A 43 25.98 22.18 1.49
C PRO A 43 24.58 21.61 1.27
N LEU A 44 23.61 22.01 2.09
CA LEU A 44 22.21 21.63 1.91
C LEU A 44 21.90 21.91 0.45
N LYS A 45 21.84 20.85 -0.37
CA LYS A 45 21.55 20.99 -1.80
C LYS A 45 20.22 21.70 -1.82
N ARG A 46 20.23 22.98 -2.23
CA ARG A 46 19.02 23.76 -2.49
C ARG A 46 18.35 23.09 -3.68
N THR A 47 17.70 21.97 -3.42
CA THR A 47 16.87 21.31 -4.40
C THR A 47 15.82 22.36 -4.74
N LYS A 48 15.71 22.68 -6.03
CA LYS A 48 14.66 23.58 -6.50
C LYS A 48 13.34 22.95 -6.09
N LEU A 49 12.76 23.43 -5.00
CA LEU A 49 11.51 22.89 -4.49
C LEU A 49 10.47 23.19 -5.57
N LYS A 50 9.79 22.14 -6.01
CA LYS A 50 8.60 22.31 -6.85
C LYS A 50 7.63 23.24 -6.11
N ILE A 51 6.91 24.07 -6.86
CA ILE A 51 5.74 24.82 -6.36
C ILE A 51 4.88 23.86 -5.52
N PRO A 52 4.36 24.27 -4.34
CA PRO A 52 3.66 23.37 -3.43
C PRO A 52 2.59 22.49 -4.09
N THR A 53 1.84 23.04 -5.06
CA THR A 53 0.84 22.32 -5.86
C THR A 53 1.46 21.20 -6.71
N LYS A 54 2.55 21.50 -7.41
CA LYS A 54 3.31 20.52 -8.21
C LYS A 54 3.97 19.46 -7.34
N ARG A 55 4.42 19.82 -6.13
CA ARG A 55 4.96 18.87 -5.15
C ARG A 55 3.85 17.92 -4.66
N ALA A 56 2.70 18.46 -4.26
CA ALA A 56 1.55 17.68 -3.81
C ALA A 56 1.08 16.68 -4.89
N ALA A 57 0.95 17.11 -6.14
CA ALA A 57 0.61 16.23 -7.26
C ALA A 57 1.63 15.10 -7.46
N SER A 58 2.93 15.41 -7.34
CA SER A 58 4.01 14.42 -7.42
C SER A 58 3.92 13.38 -6.30
N LEU A 59 3.63 13.82 -5.06
CA LEU A 59 3.48 12.94 -3.91
C LEU A 59 2.24 12.06 -4.04
N LEU A 60 1.11 12.61 -4.50
CA LEU A 60 -0.11 11.84 -4.76
C LEU A 60 0.14 10.73 -5.78
N GLN A 61 0.86 11.03 -6.87
CA GLN A 61 1.20 10.02 -7.87
C GLN A 61 2.07 8.89 -7.30
N GLN A 62 3.02 9.21 -6.41
CA GLN A 62 3.85 8.20 -5.72
C GLN A 62 2.99 7.31 -4.81
N LEU A 63 2.12 7.91 -4.00
CA LEU A 63 1.22 7.17 -3.12
C LEU A 63 0.25 6.27 -3.91
N GLU A 64 -0.28 6.74 -5.04
CA GLU A 64 -1.10 5.92 -5.93
C GLU A 64 -0.32 4.73 -6.49
N ALA A 65 0.93 4.94 -6.94
CA ALA A 65 1.77 3.87 -7.46
C ALA A 65 2.10 2.82 -6.40
N GLU A 66 2.42 3.25 -5.18
CA GLU A 66 2.63 2.35 -4.03
C GLU A 66 1.38 1.55 -3.69
N ALA A 67 0.21 2.18 -3.68
CA ALA A 67 -1.06 1.51 -3.41
C ALA A 67 -1.37 0.46 -4.49
N VAL A 68 -1.12 0.78 -5.76
CA VAL A 68 -1.28 -0.15 -6.89
C VAL A 68 -0.32 -1.33 -6.77
N ALA A 69 0.94 -1.08 -6.45
CA ALA A 69 1.94 -2.13 -6.26
C ALA A 69 1.52 -3.09 -5.14
N LYS A 70 1.16 -2.55 -3.96
CA LYS A 70 0.65 -3.33 -2.81
C LYS A 70 -0.57 -4.16 -3.18
N ALA A 71 -1.52 -3.60 -3.92
CA ALA A 71 -2.75 -4.28 -4.30
C ALA A 71 -2.58 -5.33 -5.41
N SER A 72 -1.47 -5.30 -6.16
CA SER A 72 -1.19 -6.24 -7.25
C SER A 72 -0.35 -7.44 -6.81
N VAL A 73 0.27 -7.38 -5.62
CA VAL A 73 1.04 -8.49 -5.06
C VAL A 73 0.16 -9.74 -4.94
N GLY A 74 0.64 -10.85 -5.49
CA GLY A 74 -0.01 -12.16 -5.38
C GLY A 74 -1.23 -12.39 -6.27
N LYS A 75 -1.56 -11.45 -7.17
CA LYS A 75 -2.67 -11.61 -8.13
C LYS A 75 -2.17 -11.99 -9.51
N ASN A 76 -2.75 -13.05 -10.08
CA ASN A 76 -2.51 -13.43 -11.47
C ASN A 76 -3.50 -12.68 -12.37
N ILE A 77 -3.05 -11.56 -12.93
CA ILE A 77 -3.81 -10.71 -13.85
C ILE A 77 -3.09 -10.69 -15.19
N GLU A 78 -3.64 -11.40 -16.17
CA GLU A 78 -3.13 -11.35 -17.54
C GLU A 78 -3.46 -10.01 -18.21
N ASN A 79 -2.67 -9.62 -19.22
CA ASN A 79 -2.91 -8.37 -19.92
C ASN A 79 -4.02 -8.55 -20.97
N PHE A 80 -5.17 -7.93 -20.74
CA PHE A 80 -6.32 -7.97 -21.64
C PHE A 80 -6.69 -6.59 -22.19
N LYS A 81 -7.35 -6.59 -23.34
CA LYS A 81 -7.81 -5.40 -24.06
C LYS A 81 -9.34 -5.46 -24.28
N PRO A 82 -9.97 -4.32 -24.57
CA PRO A 82 -11.36 -4.30 -24.99
C PRO A 82 -11.57 -5.18 -26.24
N GLY A 83 -12.55 -6.08 -26.16
CA GLY A 83 -12.88 -7.05 -27.20
C GLY A 83 -12.35 -8.47 -26.99
N ASP A 84 -11.53 -8.68 -25.95
CA ASP A 84 -11.11 -10.01 -25.53
C ASP A 84 -12.18 -10.67 -24.64
N SER A 85 -12.23 -12.00 -24.67
CA SER A 85 -13.03 -12.80 -23.75
C SER A 85 -12.21 -13.18 -22.54
N VAL A 86 -12.77 -12.95 -21.34
CA VAL A 86 -12.06 -13.09 -20.07
C VAL A 86 -12.90 -13.89 -19.09
N GLU A 87 -12.24 -14.77 -18.34
CA GLU A 87 -12.78 -15.41 -17.15
C GLU A 87 -12.21 -14.72 -15.91
N VAL A 88 -13.11 -14.26 -15.05
CA VAL A 88 -12.77 -13.62 -13.79
C VAL A 88 -13.23 -14.48 -12.62
N GLN A 89 -12.33 -14.69 -11.67
CA GLN A 89 -12.64 -15.31 -10.39
C GLN A 89 -12.79 -14.21 -9.33
N TYR A 90 -13.99 -14.11 -8.76
CA TYR A 90 -14.36 -13.11 -7.78
C TYR A 90 -14.84 -13.76 -6.49
N LEU A 91 -14.37 -13.26 -5.36
CA LEU A 91 -14.80 -13.71 -4.05
C LEU A 91 -16.07 -12.96 -3.61
N LEU A 92 -17.12 -13.69 -3.21
CA LEU A 92 -18.39 -13.08 -2.85
C LEU A 92 -18.35 -12.33 -1.51
N SER A 93 -17.52 -12.78 -0.56
CA SER A 93 -17.37 -12.17 0.77
C SER A 93 -15.91 -12.15 1.22
N ARG A 94 -15.52 -11.11 1.96
CA ARG A 94 -14.15 -10.92 2.47
C ARG A 94 -13.71 -11.99 3.48
N THR A 95 -14.62 -12.47 4.32
CA THR A 95 -14.34 -13.33 5.48
C THR A 95 -14.18 -14.81 5.14
N GLY A 96 -14.15 -15.16 3.86
CA GLY A 96 -14.22 -16.54 3.39
C GLY A 96 -15.61 -16.80 2.82
N GLY A 97 -15.65 -17.33 1.61
CA GLY A 97 -16.89 -17.55 0.88
C GLY A 97 -16.64 -18.25 -0.44
N ARG A 98 -17.73 -18.48 -1.17
CA ARG A 98 -17.69 -19.11 -2.49
C ARG A 98 -17.01 -18.18 -3.50
N VAL A 99 -16.13 -18.74 -4.32
CA VAL A 99 -15.57 -18.08 -5.49
C VAL A 99 -16.58 -18.17 -6.63
N GLN A 100 -17.03 -17.02 -7.12
CA GLN A 100 -17.85 -16.91 -8.31
C GLN A 100 -16.95 -16.75 -9.53
N ARG A 101 -17.27 -17.50 -10.59
CA ARG A 101 -16.60 -17.38 -11.89
C ARG A 101 -17.53 -16.64 -12.83
N VAL A 102 -17.05 -15.55 -13.40
CA VAL A 102 -17.80 -14.73 -14.35
C VAL A 102 -17.02 -14.72 -15.66
N LYS A 103 -17.70 -15.08 -16.74
CA LYS A 103 -17.13 -15.05 -18.09
C LYS A 103 -17.82 -13.98 -18.92
N GLY A 104 -17.08 -13.39 -19.84
CA GLY A 104 -17.67 -12.53 -20.86
C GLY A 104 -16.64 -11.70 -21.62
N VAL A 105 -17.15 -10.87 -22.51
CA VAL A 105 -16.34 -9.98 -23.34
C VAL A 105 -16.07 -8.67 -22.61
N VAL A 106 -14.83 -8.20 -22.67
CA VAL A 106 -14.46 -6.90 -22.10
C VAL A 106 -14.95 -5.77 -23.00
N LEU A 107 -15.91 -4.98 -22.52
CA LEU A 107 -16.43 -3.82 -23.26
C LEU A 107 -15.49 -2.62 -23.17
N ALA A 108 -14.95 -2.36 -21.99
CA ALA A 108 -14.17 -1.16 -21.72
C ALA A 108 -13.22 -1.41 -20.55
N ARG A 109 -12.05 -0.78 -20.63
CA ARG A 109 -11.05 -0.74 -19.55
C ARG A 109 -10.76 0.72 -19.22
N ARG A 110 -10.78 1.06 -17.94
CA ARG A 110 -10.45 2.38 -17.37
C ARG A 110 -9.20 2.22 -16.51
N ASN A 111 -8.15 2.96 -16.85
CA ASN A 111 -6.90 2.98 -16.09
C ASN A 111 -6.86 4.28 -15.27
N ARG A 112 -7.01 4.20 -13.95
CA ARG A 112 -7.03 5.35 -13.03
C ARG A 112 -6.36 4.97 -11.69
N GLY A 113 -5.09 4.56 -11.77
CA GLY A 113 -4.33 4.10 -10.60
C GLY A 113 -5.05 2.98 -9.86
N THR A 114 -5.27 3.16 -8.56
CA THR A 114 -6.01 2.21 -7.69
C THR A 114 -7.45 1.99 -8.15
N GLY A 115 -8.09 3.01 -8.74
CA GLY A 115 -9.47 2.96 -9.23
C GLY A 115 -9.62 2.36 -10.62
N SER A 116 -8.61 1.65 -11.12
CA SER A 116 -8.66 1.00 -12.44
C SER A 116 -9.73 -0.10 -12.46
N SER A 117 -10.58 -0.09 -13.48
CA SER A 117 -11.74 -0.96 -13.59
C SER A 117 -12.02 -1.35 -15.03
N PHE A 118 -12.71 -2.45 -15.25
CA PHE A 118 -13.16 -2.88 -16.56
C PHE A 118 -14.60 -3.39 -16.48
N VAL A 119 -15.27 -3.39 -17.63
CA VAL A 119 -16.67 -3.83 -17.74
C VAL A 119 -16.70 -5.07 -18.61
N ILE A 120 -17.29 -6.13 -18.09
CA ILE A 120 -17.54 -7.38 -18.80
C ILE A 120 -19.01 -7.42 -19.21
N ARG A 121 -19.30 -7.95 -20.39
CA ARG A 121 -20.65 -8.27 -20.85
C ARG A 121 -20.72 -9.74 -21.25
N ASN A 122 -21.83 -10.41 -20.90
CA ASN A 122 -22.18 -11.73 -21.38
C ASN A 122 -23.69 -11.81 -21.66
N HIS A 123 -24.15 -12.80 -22.40
CA HIS A 123 -25.55 -13.15 -22.52
C HIS A 123 -25.74 -14.59 -22.03
N ILE A 124 -26.51 -14.74 -20.94
CA ILE A 124 -26.75 -16.03 -20.29
C ILE A 124 -28.27 -16.25 -20.23
N GLY A 125 -28.75 -17.39 -20.73
CA GLY A 125 -30.18 -17.75 -20.65
C GLY A 125 -31.12 -16.71 -21.28
N GLY A 126 -30.69 -16.02 -22.34
CA GLY A 126 -31.48 -14.97 -23.01
C GLY A 126 -31.36 -13.56 -22.40
N PHE A 127 -30.77 -13.42 -21.21
CA PHE A 127 -30.60 -12.12 -20.55
C PHE A 127 -29.19 -11.56 -20.76
N GLY A 128 -29.10 -10.26 -21.02
CA GLY A 128 -27.82 -9.54 -21.08
C GLY A 128 -27.31 -9.23 -19.68
N TYR A 129 -26.12 -9.75 -19.35
CA TYR A 129 -25.44 -9.51 -18.10
C TYR A 129 -24.27 -8.54 -18.31
N GLU A 130 -24.19 -7.48 -17.51
CA GLU A 130 -23.04 -6.57 -17.46
C GLU A 130 -22.52 -6.45 -16.04
N GLN A 131 -21.20 -6.53 -15.87
CA GLN A 131 -20.57 -6.37 -14.57
C GLN A 131 -19.32 -5.50 -14.67
N LYS A 132 -19.23 -4.51 -13.78
CA LYS A 132 -18.04 -3.67 -13.62
C LYS A 132 -17.17 -4.23 -12.49
N ILE A 133 -15.91 -4.48 -12.80
CA ILE A 133 -14.94 -5.09 -11.87
C ILE A 133 -13.74 -4.16 -11.72
N PHE A 134 -13.25 -4.02 -10.48
CA PHE A 134 -12.05 -3.24 -10.16
C PHE A 134 -10.82 -4.14 -10.13
N LEU A 135 -9.76 -3.76 -10.86
CA LEU A 135 -8.53 -4.55 -11.01
C LEU A 135 -7.78 -4.73 -9.69
N HIS A 136 -7.77 -3.70 -8.86
CA HIS A 136 -7.02 -3.70 -7.61
C HIS A 136 -7.89 -4.05 -6.39
N SER A 137 -9.13 -4.52 -6.59
CA SER A 137 -9.99 -4.96 -5.50
C SER A 137 -9.40 -6.16 -4.76
N PRO A 138 -9.47 -6.23 -3.41
CA PRO A 138 -9.04 -7.41 -2.65
C PRO A 138 -9.91 -8.65 -2.91
N LEU A 139 -11.11 -8.46 -3.46
CA LEU A 139 -12.04 -9.56 -3.77
C LEU A 139 -11.73 -10.23 -5.12
N LEU A 140 -10.91 -9.59 -5.97
CA LEU A 140 -10.50 -10.14 -7.24
C LEU A 140 -9.34 -11.12 -7.03
N GLN A 141 -9.52 -12.38 -7.43
CA GLN A 141 -8.49 -13.42 -7.28
C GLN A 141 -7.64 -13.56 -8.55
N SER A 142 -8.29 -13.82 -9.69
CA SER A 142 -7.60 -14.01 -10.96
C SER A 142 -8.40 -13.50 -12.14
N VAL A 143 -7.66 -13.10 -13.18
CA VAL A 143 -8.21 -12.67 -14.47
C VAL A 143 -7.44 -13.40 -15.56
N LYS A 144 -8.14 -14.31 -16.27
CA LYS A 144 -7.57 -15.12 -17.34
C LYS A 144 -8.19 -14.75 -18.68
N VAL A 145 -7.39 -14.61 -19.71
CA VAL A 145 -7.87 -14.39 -21.08
C VAL A 145 -8.23 -15.76 -21.67
N LEU A 146 -9.49 -15.93 -22.05
CA LEU A 146 -9.95 -17.15 -22.70
C LEU A 146 -9.66 -17.11 -24.20
N GLN A 147 -10.01 -16.00 -24.85
CA GLN A 147 -9.82 -15.80 -26.28
C GLN A 147 -9.51 -14.33 -26.57
N GLU A 148 -8.41 -14.10 -27.28
CA GLU A 148 -8.06 -12.79 -27.81
C GLU A 148 -8.94 -12.45 -29.02
N ALA A 149 -9.36 -11.18 -29.14
CA ALA A 149 -10.16 -10.67 -30.26
C ALA A 149 -11.46 -11.46 -30.55
N PHE A 150 -12.16 -11.90 -29.49
CA PHE A 150 -13.37 -12.72 -29.53
C PHE A 150 -14.44 -12.22 -30.54
N ILE A 151 -14.75 -10.91 -30.50
CA ILE A 151 -15.87 -10.31 -31.25
C ILE A 151 -15.81 -10.56 -32.75
N HIS A 152 -14.61 -10.64 -33.32
CA HIS A 152 -14.42 -10.75 -34.75
C HIS A 152 -13.95 -12.14 -35.20
N LYS A 153 -13.89 -13.12 -34.28
CA LYS A 153 -13.41 -14.49 -34.55
C LYS A 153 -12.10 -14.48 -35.38
N GLY A 154 -11.15 -13.63 -35.01
CA GLY A 154 -9.86 -13.50 -35.70
C GLY A 154 -9.84 -12.64 -36.98
N LYS A 155 -10.96 -12.09 -37.48
CA LYS A 155 -10.98 -11.37 -38.77
C LYS A 155 -10.42 -9.94 -38.72
N LYS A 156 -10.67 -9.19 -37.64
CA LYS A 156 -10.21 -7.79 -37.50
C LYS A 156 -10.16 -7.38 -36.05
N ARG A 157 -9.16 -6.59 -35.66
CA ARG A 157 -9.12 -6.00 -34.31
C ARG A 157 -10.20 -4.94 -34.15
N VAL A 158 -10.77 -4.85 -32.96
CA VAL A 158 -11.79 -3.84 -32.66
C VAL A 158 -11.16 -2.45 -32.71
N ARG A 159 -11.82 -1.53 -33.42
CA ARG A 159 -11.29 -0.16 -33.66
C ARG A 159 -11.61 0.81 -32.53
N ARG A 160 -12.69 0.59 -31.78
CA ARG A 160 -13.13 1.46 -30.68
C ARG A 160 -12.47 1.04 -29.37
N ALA A 161 -12.06 2.01 -28.55
CA ALA A 161 -11.51 1.74 -27.22
C ALA A 161 -12.59 1.27 -26.21
N LYS A 162 -13.86 1.62 -26.45
CA LYS A 162 -15.01 1.20 -25.63
C LYS A 162 -16.10 0.67 -26.55
N LEU A 163 -16.61 -0.52 -26.23
CA LEU A 163 -17.46 -1.31 -27.12
C LEU A 163 -18.92 -1.29 -26.70
N PHE A 164 -19.40 -0.14 -26.19
CA PHE A 164 -20.78 -0.01 -25.71
C PHE A 164 -21.84 -0.25 -26.78
N TYR A 165 -21.49 -0.16 -28.07
CA TYR A 165 -22.39 -0.52 -29.17
C TYR A 165 -22.80 -1.99 -29.14
N LEU A 166 -22.07 -2.88 -28.44
CA LEU A 166 -22.43 -4.29 -28.30
C LEU A 166 -23.73 -4.50 -27.49
N ARG A 167 -24.23 -3.46 -26.81
CA ARG A 167 -25.53 -3.48 -26.12
C ARG A 167 -26.70 -3.66 -27.07
N GLU A 168 -26.58 -3.06 -28.26
CA GLU A 168 -27.61 -3.05 -29.30
C GLU A 168 -27.37 -4.12 -30.37
N LYS A 169 -26.25 -4.85 -30.28
CA LYS A 169 -25.90 -5.89 -31.25
C LYS A 169 -26.51 -7.24 -30.83
N ALA A 170 -26.52 -8.16 -31.80
CA ALA A 170 -26.96 -9.52 -31.58
C ALA A 170 -26.17 -10.18 -30.43
N PRO A 171 -26.83 -11.04 -29.63
CA PRO A 171 -26.20 -11.71 -28.48
C PRO A 171 -24.98 -12.56 -28.89
N SER A 172 -24.95 -13.03 -30.14
CA SER A 172 -23.85 -13.82 -30.71
C SER A 172 -22.47 -13.17 -30.60
N PHE A 173 -22.39 -11.84 -30.50
CA PHE A 173 -21.12 -11.13 -30.35
C PHE A 173 -20.57 -11.15 -28.91
N THR A 174 -21.36 -11.58 -27.95
CA THR A 174 -21.06 -11.41 -26.53
C THR A 174 -21.33 -12.65 -25.68
N THR A 175 -22.09 -13.63 -26.18
CA THR A 175 -22.20 -14.95 -25.59
C THR A 175 -20.85 -15.67 -25.62
N VAL A 176 -20.27 -15.88 -24.44
CA VAL A 176 -19.01 -16.62 -24.21
C VAL A 176 -19.29 -17.97 -23.59
#